data_AF-A0A0Q5EVC8-F1
#
_entry.id   AF-A0A0Q5EVC8-F1
#
_cell.length_a   1.000
_cell.length_b   1.000
_cell.length_c   1.000
_cell.angle_alpha   90.00
_cell.angle_beta   90.00
_cell.angle_gamma   90.00
#
_symmetry.space_group_name_H-M   'P 1'
#
loop_
_entity.id
_entity.type
_entity.pdbx_description
1 polymer ?
#
loop_
_entity_poly.entity_id
_entity_poly.type
_entity_poly.pdbx_seq_one_letter_code
_entity_poly.pdbx_strand_id
1 'polypeptide(L)'
;MLICIVVAVCGYCLRRKRPIPLPGPILFSPRRHRALKLAEPILVATSISGFFEADVGALTDEGRAYLRAPLLHQIGLRNDASDEQALEHFETMLERQWYRLDLDKLNATDDPRAAMGFACVRVAFLVRCALLQGWVERDPAWRVLLLNAQRAQECFDSWEDFGQAYLAGRQQWVAAFRADGLGGRFDQADLDGLLKPPSGGWAELPWNALPALDPVAQP
;
A
#
# COMPACT_ATOMS: atom_id res chain seq x y z
N MET A 1 28.14 -44.05 54.48
CA MET A 1 27.60 -42.68 54.62
C MET A 1 28.25 -41.79 53.56
N LEU A 2 27.84 -41.89 52.28
CA LEU A 2 28.34 -40.99 51.21
C LEU A 2 27.57 -41.10 49.87
N ILE A 3 26.23 -41.13 49.86
CA ILE A 3 25.46 -41.11 48.59
C ILE A 3 24.14 -40.38 48.81
N CYS A 4 24.15 -39.04 48.92
CA CYS A 4 22.91 -38.25 48.93
C CYS A 4 23.04 -36.80 48.41
N ILE A 5 24.23 -36.32 48.00
CA ILE A 5 24.42 -34.88 47.68
C ILE A 5 24.45 -34.59 46.17
N VAL A 6 24.54 -35.58 45.28
CA VAL A 6 24.71 -35.31 43.83
C VAL A 6 23.39 -35.10 43.08
N VAL A 7 22.24 -35.50 43.64
CA VAL A 7 20.95 -35.42 42.90
C VAL A 7 20.29 -34.03 43.00
N ALA A 8 20.69 -33.18 43.95
CA ALA A 8 20.05 -31.87 44.14
C ALA A 8 20.54 -30.76 43.18
N VAL A 9 21.66 -30.94 42.46
CA VAL A 9 22.23 -29.89 41.60
C VAL A 9 21.79 -29.99 40.14
N CYS A 10 21.30 -31.15 39.68
CA CYS A 10 20.80 -31.30 38.30
C CYS A 10 19.35 -30.82 38.10
N GLY A 11 18.58 -30.62 39.17
CA GLY A 11 17.18 -30.19 39.07
C GLY A 11 16.98 -28.68 38.83
N TYR A 12 17.97 -27.85 39.15
CA TYR A 12 17.81 -26.38 39.10
C TYR A 12 18.27 -25.75 37.78
N CYS A 13 19.08 -26.46 36.98
CA CYS A 13 19.57 -25.97 35.68
C CYS A 13 18.63 -26.29 34.50
N LEU A 14 17.53 -27.00 34.73
CA LEU A 14 16.47 -27.25 33.75
C LEU A 14 15.21 -26.39 34.04
N ARG A 15 15.41 -25.15 34.51
CA ARG A 15 14.43 -24.09 34.22
C ARG A 15 14.38 -23.96 32.70
N ARG A 16 13.43 -24.67 32.10
CA ARG A 16 12.96 -24.50 30.73
C ARG A 16 13.04 -23.01 30.43
N LYS A 17 14.04 -22.60 29.63
CA LYS A 17 13.94 -21.36 28.88
C LYS A 17 12.67 -21.56 28.07
N ARG A 18 11.57 -20.96 28.54
CA ARG A 18 10.37 -20.84 27.71
C ARG A 18 10.90 -20.25 26.41
N PRO A 19 10.67 -20.87 25.25
CA PRO A 19 11.01 -20.22 23.99
C PRO A 19 10.38 -18.83 24.08
N ILE A 20 11.21 -17.80 23.96
CA ILE A 20 10.72 -16.43 23.80
C ILE A 20 9.73 -16.55 22.64
N PRO A 21 8.43 -16.24 22.83
CA PRO A 21 7.50 -16.24 21.71
C PRO A 21 8.15 -15.37 20.66
N LEU A 22 8.41 -15.93 19.48
CA LEU A 22 8.79 -15.11 18.33
C LEU A 22 7.74 -13.99 18.31
N PRO A 23 8.15 -12.70 18.28
CA PRO A 23 7.18 -11.63 18.19
C PRO A 23 6.26 -11.98 17.02
N GLY A 24 4.95 -11.97 17.28
CA GLY A 24 3.97 -12.17 16.24
C GLY A 24 4.21 -11.20 15.09
N PRO A 25 3.65 -11.47 13.89
CA PRO A 25 3.86 -10.60 12.74
C PRO A 25 3.57 -9.14 13.13
N ILE A 26 4.51 -8.25 12.82
CA ILE A 26 4.32 -6.82 13.07
C ILE A 26 3.24 -6.38 12.08
N LEU A 27 2.09 -5.98 12.60
CA LEU A 27 0.97 -5.49 11.80
C LEU A 27 0.97 -3.97 11.80
N PHE A 28 0.55 -3.38 10.68
CA PHE A 28 0.25 -1.96 10.64
C PHE A 28 -0.92 -1.64 11.57
N SER A 29 -0.93 -0.41 12.10
CA SER A 29 -2.13 0.15 12.74
C SER A 29 -3.33 0.05 11.79
N PRO A 30 -4.57 -0.13 12.28
CA PRO A 30 -5.75 -0.25 11.42
C PRO A 30 -5.88 0.89 10.39
N ARG A 31 -5.45 2.09 10.78
CA ARG A 31 -5.41 3.28 9.91
C ARG A 31 -4.41 3.10 8.75
N ARG A 32 -3.17 2.70 9.04
CA ARG A 32 -2.14 2.46 8.03
C ARG A 32 -2.49 1.30 7.11
N HIS A 33 -3.01 0.21 7.68
CA HIS A 33 -3.47 -0.93 6.88
C HIS A 33 -4.53 -0.49 5.88
N ARG A 34 -5.53 0.27 6.32
CA ARG A 34 -6.58 0.78 5.44
C ARG A 34 -6.07 1.67 4.31
N ALA A 35 -5.13 2.57 4.61
CA ALA A 35 -4.53 3.42 3.59
C ALA A 35 -3.87 2.59 2.47
N LEU A 36 -3.23 1.48 2.83
CA LEU A 36 -2.66 0.54 1.86
C LEU A 36 -3.73 -0.22 1.07
N LYS A 37 -4.89 -0.50 1.66
CA LYS A 37 -5.97 -1.28 1.01
C LYS A 37 -6.60 -0.56 -0.17
N LEU A 38 -6.40 0.76 -0.31
CA LEU A 38 -6.71 1.48 -1.54
C LEU A 38 -5.94 0.96 -2.76
N ALA A 39 -4.73 0.41 -2.58
CA ALA A 39 -3.90 -0.08 -3.68
C ALA A 39 -4.29 -1.49 -4.17
N GLU A 40 -5.21 -2.15 -3.48
CA GLU A 40 -5.54 -3.56 -3.69
C GLU A 40 -6.01 -3.92 -5.10
N PRO A 41 -6.73 -3.06 -5.85
CA PRO A 41 -7.06 -3.33 -7.25
C PRO A 41 -5.82 -3.60 -8.13
N ILE A 42 -4.72 -2.87 -7.89
CA ILE A 42 -3.45 -3.10 -8.62
C ILE A 42 -2.75 -4.36 -8.09
N LEU A 43 -2.85 -4.67 -6.80
CA LEU A 43 -2.22 -5.87 -6.23
C LEU A 43 -2.86 -7.16 -6.76
N VAL A 44 -4.19 -7.18 -6.90
CA VAL A 44 -4.91 -8.28 -7.57
C VAL A 44 -4.39 -8.49 -8.99
N ALA A 45 -4.06 -7.40 -9.70
CA ALA A 45 -3.53 -7.45 -11.06
C ALA A 45 -2.04 -7.83 -11.17
N THR A 46 -1.23 -7.61 -10.12
CA THR A 46 0.25 -7.68 -10.19
C THR A 46 0.88 -8.81 -9.37
N SER A 47 0.14 -9.47 -8.47
CA SER A 47 0.63 -10.58 -7.63
C SER A 47 1.87 -10.25 -6.77
N ILE A 48 2.05 -8.99 -6.39
CA ILE A 48 3.18 -8.55 -5.55
C ILE A 48 2.96 -9.00 -4.09
N SER A 49 3.96 -9.66 -3.51
CA SER A 49 3.96 -10.10 -2.10
C SER A 49 4.54 -9.03 -1.16
N GLY A 50 4.19 -9.12 0.13
CA GLY A 50 4.78 -8.26 1.19
C GLY A 50 4.27 -6.82 1.23
N PHE A 51 3.34 -6.43 0.35
CA PHE A 51 2.85 -5.05 0.28
C PHE A 51 2.21 -4.56 1.60
N PHE A 52 1.46 -5.45 2.27
CA PHE A 52 0.73 -5.16 3.51
C PHE A 52 1.50 -5.51 4.79
N GLU A 53 2.68 -6.09 4.68
CA GLU A 53 3.48 -6.56 5.82
C GLU A 53 4.32 -5.39 6.38
N ALA A 54 4.30 -5.18 7.70
CA ALA A 54 4.96 -4.03 8.32
C ALA A 54 6.45 -4.24 8.61
N ASP A 55 6.86 -5.50 8.68
CA ASP A 55 8.25 -5.97 8.78
C ASP A 55 8.96 -6.05 7.42
N VAL A 56 8.21 -6.04 6.31
CA VAL A 56 8.77 -5.93 4.96
C VAL A 56 9.24 -4.50 4.70
N GLY A 57 10.56 -4.34 4.77
CA GLY A 57 11.27 -3.09 4.48
C GLY A 57 11.65 -2.90 3.00
N ALA A 58 11.64 -3.97 2.19
CA ALA A 58 11.99 -3.91 0.78
C ALA A 58 11.25 -4.98 -0.04
N LEU A 59 11.01 -4.71 -1.33
CA LEU A 59 10.53 -5.72 -2.28
C LEU A 59 11.62 -6.77 -2.55
N THR A 60 11.22 -7.98 -2.99
CA THR A 60 12.16 -8.98 -3.54
C THR A 60 12.88 -8.41 -4.77
N ASP A 61 14.08 -8.93 -5.09
CA ASP A 61 14.85 -8.48 -6.25
C ASP A 61 14.04 -8.57 -7.55
N GLU A 62 13.26 -9.63 -7.70
CA GLU A 62 12.32 -9.86 -8.79
C GLU A 62 11.21 -8.80 -8.81
N GLY A 63 10.60 -8.50 -7.65
CA GLY A 63 9.59 -7.46 -7.53
C GLY A 63 10.14 -6.06 -7.84
N ARG A 64 11.37 -5.75 -7.40
CA ARG A 64 12.05 -4.49 -7.71
C ARG A 64 12.28 -4.34 -9.21
N ALA A 65 12.77 -5.40 -9.86
CA ALA A 65 13.00 -5.41 -11.31
C ALA A 65 11.69 -5.27 -12.11
N TYR A 66 10.65 -6.01 -11.71
CA TYR A 66 9.33 -5.98 -12.36
C TYR A 66 8.67 -4.58 -12.28
N LEU A 67 8.75 -3.93 -11.12
CA LEU A 67 8.06 -2.66 -10.89
C LEU A 67 8.83 -1.43 -11.32
N ARG A 68 10.16 -1.50 -11.44
CA ARG A 68 10.99 -0.30 -11.65
C ARG A 68 10.51 0.55 -12.83
N ALA A 69 10.47 -0.02 -14.03
CA ALA A 69 10.13 0.74 -15.24
C ALA A 69 8.70 1.31 -15.19
N PRO A 70 7.66 0.54 -14.81
CA PRO A 70 6.32 1.10 -14.63
C PRO A 70 6.25 2.26 -13.63
N LEU A 71 6.94 2.16 -12.48
CA LEU A 71 6.93 3.22 -11.46
C LEU A 71 7.65 4.48 -11.96
N LEU A 72 8.82 4.35 -12.59
CA LEU A 72 9.55 5.48 -13.17
C LEU A 72 8.73 6.18 -14.26
N HIS A 73 8.08 5.41 -15.14
CA HIS A 73 7.23 5.96 -16.18
C HIS A 73 6.04 6.75 -15.61
N GLN A 74 5.41 6.25 -14.53
CA GLN A 74 4.27 6.91 -13.89
C GLN A 74 4.62 8.32 -13.39
N ILE A 75 5.82 8.50 -12.84
CA ILE A 75 6.34 9.79 -12.35
C ILE A 75 7.07 10.60 -13.43
N GLY A 76 7.08 10.13 -14.68
CA GLY A 76 7.68 10.86 -15.81
C GLY A 76 9.20 10.77 -15.89
N LEU A 77 9.83 9.85 -15.16
CA LEU A 77 11.26 9.55 -15.30
C LEU A 77 11.51 8.54 -16.42
N ARG A 78 12.72 8.58 -16.98
CA ARG A 78 13.19 7.61 -17.97
C ARG A 78 13.48 6.27 -17.29
N ASN A 79 13.34 5.16 -18.03
CA ASN A 79 13.55 3.81 -17.49
C ASN A 79 15.00 3.54 -17.01
N ASP A 80 15.97 4.33 -17.50
CA ASP A 80 17.38 4.28 -17.13
C ASP A 80 17.75 5.23 -15.97
N ALA A 81 16.77 5.89 -15.35
CA ALA A 81 17.01 6.77 -14.21
C ALA A 81 17.61 5.99 -13.03
N SER A 82 18.58 6.59 -12.32
CA SER A 82 19.19 6.00 -11.13
C SER A 82 18.26 6.08 -9.91
N ASP A 83 18.61 5.37 -8.83
CA ASP A 83 17.84 5.43 -7.59
C ASP A 83 17.95 6.81 -6.92
N GLU A 84 19.10 7.47 -7.05
CA GLU A 84 19.29 8.85 -6.57
C GLU A 84 18.38 9.82 -7.32
N GLN A 85 18.25 9.67 -8.65
CA GLN A 85 17.34 10.49 -9.45
C GLN A 85 15.87 10.24 -9.09
N ALA A 86 15.50 8.98 -8.82
CA ALA A 86 14.17 8.65 -8.34
C ALA A 86 13.90 9.29 -6.96
N LEU A 87 14.86 9.21 -6.04
CA LEU A 87 14.76 9.79 -4.70
C LEU A 87 14.57 11.31 -4.75
N GLU A 88 15.45 12.03 -5.46
CA GLU A 88 15.36 13.50 -5.62
C GLU A 88 14.01 13.92 -6.22
N HIS A 89 13.51 13.15 -7.19
CA HIS A 89 12.21 13.39 -7.80
C HIS A 89 11.06 13.17 -6.80
N PHE A 90 11.08 12.09 -6.01
CA PHE A 90 10.06 11.80 -5.01
C PHE A 90 10.02 12.84 -3.89
N GLU A 91 11.17 13.31 -3.41
CA GLU A 91 11.24 14.40 -2.41
C GLU A 91 10.46 15.63 -2.90
N THR A 92 10.72 16.06 -4.14
CA THR A 92 10.03 17.21 -4.72
C THR A 92 8.53 16.93 -4.98
N MET A 93 8.21 15.75 -5.51
CA MET A 93 6.85 15.38 -5.94
C MET A 93 5.92 15.19 -4.74
N LEU A 94 6.36 14.51 -3.67
CA LEU A 94 5.53 14.24 -2.50
C LEU A 94 5.22 15.49 -1.67
N GLU A 95 6.08 16.49 -1.69
CA GLU A 95 5.79 17.75 -1.01
C GLU A 95 4.79 18.62 -1.77
N ARG A 96 4.86 18.63 -3.10
CA ARG A 96 4.22 19.69 -3.90
C ARG A 96 3.10 19.23 -4.81
N GLN A 97 3.10 17.96 -5.22
CA GLN A 97 2.35 17.53 -6.40
C GLN A 97 1.68 16.16 -6.29
N TRP A 98 1.89 15.39 -5.23
CA TRP A 98 1.29 14.05 -5.07
C TRP A 98 -0.24 14.03 -5.30
N TYR A 99 -0.95 15.08 -4.89
CA TYR A 99 -2.40 15.18 -5.02
C TYR A 99 -2.86 15.40 -6.47
N ARG A 100 -1.96 15.81 -7.37
CA ARG A 100 -2.21 15.99 -8.81
C ARG A 100 -1.86 14.76 -9.63
N LEU A 101 -1.22 13.76 -9.02
CA LEU A 101 -0.68 12.62 -9.73
C LEU A 101 -1.76 11.94 -10.57
N ASP A 102 -1.48 11.83 -11.87
CA ASP A 102 -2.37 11.33 -12.93
C ASP A 102 -3.63 12.18 -13.20
N LEU A 103 -4.05 13.06 -12.29
CA LEU A 103 -5.14 14.01 -12.50
C LEU A 103 -4.76 15.17 -13.44
N ASP A 104 -3.47 15.47 -13.56
CA ASP A 104 -2.94 16.44 -14.52
C ASP A 104 -3.14 16.03 -15.98
N LYS A 105 -3.39 14.74 -16.23
CA LYS A 105 -3.58 14.18 -17.58
C LYS A 105 -5.03 14.16 -18.04
N LEU A 106 -5.98 14.65 -17.24
CA LEU A 106 -7.40 14.60 -17.55
C LEU A 106 -7.79 15.45 -18.76
N ASN A 107 -8.75 14.94 -19.53
CA ASN A 107 -9.41 15.66 -20.60
C ASN A 107 -10.67 16.36 -20.06
N ALA A 108 -11.18 17.36 -20.79
CA ALA A 108 -12.40 18.08 -20.41
C ALA A 108 -13.67 17.19 -20.35
N THR A 109 -13.63 16.03 -21.01
CA THR A 109 -14.73 15.05 -21.04
C THR A 109 -14.60 13.95 -19.99
N ASP A 110 -13.49 13.89 -19.26
CA ASP A 110 -13.28 12.86 -18.25
C ASP A 110 -14.17 13.16 -17.01
N ASP A 111 -14.73 12.12 -16.41
CA ASP A 111 -15.44 12.23 -15.13
C ASP A 111 -14.40 12.47 -14.02
N PRO A 112 -14.47 13.61 -13.31
CA PRO A 112 -13.50 13.95 -12.27
C PRO A 112 -13.61 13.03 -11.04
N ARG A 113 -14.81 12.50 -10.74
CA ARG A 113 -15.01 11.58 -9.61
C ARG A 113 -14.41 10.21 -9.93
N ALA A 114 -14.66 9.70 -11.13
CA ALA A 114 -14.04 8.48 -11.62
C ALA A 114 -12.50 8.61 -11.64
N ALA A 115 -12.00 9.75 -12.14
CA ALA A 115 -10.58 10.09 -12.12
C ALA A 115 -9.99 10.09 -10.70
N MET A 116 -10.72 10.63 -9.72
CA MET A 116 -10.28 10.64 -8.32
C MET A 116 -10.13 9.23 -7.75
N GLY A 117 -11.06 8.33 -8.04
CA GLY A 117 -10.95 6.92 -7.63
C GLY A 117 -9.70 6.27 -8.21
N PHE A 118 -9.49 6.46 -9.52
CA PHE A 118 -8.29 5.96 -10.22
C PHE A 118 -6.98 6.50 -9.66
N ALA A 119 -6.90 7.82 -9.42
CA ALA A 119 -5.72 8.46 -8.85
C ALA A 119 -5.44 7.99 -7.43
N CYS A 120 -6.47 7.81 -6.58
CA CYS A 120 -6.29 7.35 -5.21
C CYS A 120 -5.67 5.95 -5.13
N VAL A 121 -6.12 5.00 -5.96
CA VAL A 121 -5.52 3.65 -6.04
C VAL A 121 -4.05 3.74 -6.45
N ARG A 122 -3.75 4.52 -7.49
CA ARG A 122 -2.41 4.64 -8.06
C ARG A 122 -1.42 5.35 -7.16
N VAL A 123 -1.85 6.39 -6.43
CA VAL A 123 -1.02 7.05 -5.41
C VAL A 123 -0.69 6.08 -4.28
N ALA A 124 -1.68 5.34 -3.76
CA ALA A 124 -1.45 4.37 -2.69
C ALA A 124 -0.43 3.29 -3.10
N PHE A 125 -0.58 2.76 -4.31
CA PHE A 125 0.34 1.78 -4.87
C PHE A 125 1.75 2.35 -5.07
N LEU A 126 1.86 3.48 -5.79
CA LEU A 126 3.14 4.10 -6.13
C LEU A 126 3.94 4.45 -4.88
N VAL A 127 3.32 5.09 -3.89
CA VAL A 127 4.03 5.56 -2.69
C VAL A 127 4.51 4.39 -1.83
N ARG A 128 3.71 3.32 -1.69
CA ARG A 128 4.15 2.14 -0.95
C ARG A 128 5.28 1.42 -1.69
N CYS A 129 5.21 1.30 -3.01
CA CYS A 129 6.27 0.72 -3.81
C CYS A 129 7.55 1.56 -3.76
N ALA A 130 7.46 2.89 -3.84
CA ALA A 130 8.60 3.79 -3.69
C ALA A 130 9.27 3.62 -2.31
N LEU A 131 8.46 3.48 -1.25
CA LEU A 131 8.97 3.22 0.10
C LEU A 131 9.74 1.89 0.16
N LEU A 132 9.23 0.84 -0.50
CA LEU A 132 9.88 -0.47 -0.57
C LEU A 132 11.08 -0.53 -1.52
N GLN A 133 11.20 0.43 -2.44
CA GLN A 133 12.38 0.61 -3.31
C GLN A 133 13.47 1.45 -2.63
N GLY A 134 13.17 2.10 -1.50
CA GLY A 134 14.07 3.05 -0.87
C GLY A 134 14.14 4.42 -1.57
N TRP A 135 13.16 4.76 -2.41
CA TRP A 135 13.11 6.04 -3.13
C TRP A 135 12.43 7.16 -2.32
N VAL A 136 11.94 6.87 -1.14
CA VAL A 136 11.31 7.86 -0.26
C VAL A 136 11.52 7.48 1.20
N GLU A 137 11.73 8.48 2.04
CA GLU A 137 11.74 8.30 3.49
C GLU A 137 10.39 7.84 4.05
N ARG A 138 10.45 7.14 5.17
CA ARG A 138 9.27 6.50 5.79
C ARG A 138 8.17 7.49 6.16
N ASP A 139 8.51 8.58 6.83
CA ASP A 139 7.51 9.50 7.39
C ASP A 139 6.78 10.33 6.32
N PRO A 140 7.46 10.93 5.32
CA PRO A 140 6.80 11.56 4.18
C PRO A 140 5.89 10.59 3.42
N ALA A 141 6.33 9.36 3.17
CA ALA A 141 5.52 8.36 2.48
C ALA A 141 4.23 8.04 3.24
N TRP A 142 4.31 7.81 4.55
CA TRP A 142 3.11 7.55 5.37
C TRP A 142 2.18 8.74 5.44
N ARG A 143 2.71 9.97 5.50
CA ARG A 143 1.87 11.18 5.46
C ARG A 143 1.05 11.22 4.18
N VAL A 144 1.65 10.97 3.02
CA VAL A 144 0.94 10.95 1.74
C VAL A 144 -0.06 9.81 1.66
N LEU A 145 0.30 8.60 2.09
CA LEU A 145 -0.63 7.46 2.12
C LEU A 145 -1.87 7.75 2.97
N LEU A 146 -1.70 8.36 4.14
CA LEU A 146 -2.80 8.72 5.04
C LEU A 146 -3.66 9.86 4.46
N LEU A 147 -3.05 10.90 3.93
CA LEU A 147 -3.78 12.00 3.28
C LEU A 147 -4.55 11.53 2.04
N ASN A 148 -3.97 10.62 1.26
CA ASN A 148 -4.65 10.01 0.13
C ASN A 148 -5.85 9.14 0.57
N ALA A 149 -5.71 8.42 1.69
CA ALA A 149 -6.82 7.67 2.28
C ALA A 149 -7.97 8.57 2.72
N GLN A 150 -7.64 9.69 3.37
CA GLN A 150 -8.64 10.68 3.76
C GLN A 150 -9.31 11.31 2.54
N ARG A 151 -8.55 11.67 1.50
CA ARG A 151 -9.10 12.19 0.24
C ARG A 151 -10.10 11.22 -0.40
N ALA A 152 -9.81 9.92 -0.39
CA ALA A 152 -10.76 8.91 -0.87
C ALA A 152 -12.04 8.92 -0.01
N GLN A 153 -11.93 8.92 1.31
CA GLN A 153 -13.08 8.95 2.23
C GLN A 153 -13.94 10.20 2.10
N GLU A 154 -13.36 11.33 1.70
CA GLU A 154 -14.11 12.57 1.46
C GLU A 154 -14.85 12.57 0.11
N CYS A 155 -14.46 11.69 -0.82
CA CYS A 155 -15.02 11.63 -2.19
C CYS A 155 -15.99 10.45 -2.43
N PHE A 156 -15.90 9.41 -1.60
CA PHE A 156 -16.65 8.16 -1.75
C PHE A 156 -17.26 7.71 -0.42
N ASP A 157 -18.41 7.03 -0.49
CA ASP A 157 -19.22 6.68 0.68
C ASP A 157 -18.92 5.27 1.23
N SER A 158 -18.27 4.42 0.43
CA SER A 158 -17.97 3.03 0.79
C SER A 158 -16.85 2.45 -0.08
N TRP A 159 -16.37 1.25 0.30
CA TRP A 159 -15.45 0.46 -0.53
C TRP A 159 -16.04 0.10 -1.90
N GLU A 160 -17.34 -0.22 -1.95
CA GLU A 160 -18.01 -0.54 -3.20
C GLU A 160 -18.05 0.68 -4.13
N ASP A 161 -18.49 1.82 -3.61
CA ASP A 161 -18.54 3.08 -4.36
C ASP A 161 -17.14 3.53 -4.83
N PHE A 162 -16.12 3.41 -3.98
CA PHE A 162 -14.73 3.64 -4.35
C PHE A 162 -14.25 2.70 -5.47
N GLY A 163 -14.56 1.40 -5.36
CA GLY A 163 -14.20 0.40 -6.37
C GLY A 163 -14.88 0.64 -7.72
N GLN A 164 -16.15 1.03 -7.71
CA GLN A 164 -16.89 1.39 -8.91
C GLN A 164 -16.29 2.63 -9.59
N ALA A 165 -15.95 3.66 -8.80
CA ALA A 165 -15.27 4.85 -9.31
C ALA A 165 -13.89 4.53 -9.90
N TYR A 166 -13.13 3.61 -9.29
CA TYR A 166 -11.87 3.12 -9.85
C TYR A 166 -12.07 2.45 -11.21
N LEU A 167 -13.04 1.54 -11.34
CA LEU A 167 -13.35 0.86 -12.61
C LEU A 167 -13.68 1.87 -13.72
N ALA A 168 -14.58 2.81 -13.44
CA ALA A 168 -14.93 3.88 -14.38
C ALA A 168 -13.72 4.77 -14.72
N GLY A 169 -12.92 5.13 -13.72
CA GLY A 169 -11.74 5.97 -13.89
C GLY A 169 -10.65 5.31 -14.73
N ARG A 170 -10.50 4.00 -14.59
CA ARG A 170 -9.62 3.19 -15.43
C ARG A 170 -10.14 3.10 -16.86
N GLN A 171 -11.44 2.89 -17.04
CA GLN A 171 -12.04 2.80 -18.37
C GLN A 171 -11.79 4.09 -19.17
N GLN A 172 -12.02 5.26 -18.58
CA GLN A 172 -11.73 6.53 -19.28
C GLN A 172 -10.22 6.76 -19.51
N TRP A 173 -9.37 6.30 -18.58
CA TRP A 173 -7.92 6.39 -18.74
C TRP A 173 -7.45 5.65 -20.00
N VAL A 174 -7.90 4.40 -20.15
CA VAL A 174 -7.58 3.55 -21.29
C VAL A 174 -8.23 4.05 -22.57
N ALA A 175 -9.49 4.52 -22.51
CA ALA A 175 -10.19 5.09 -23.67
C ALA A 175 -9.49 6.33 -24.24
N ALA A 176 -8.77 7.08 -23.40
CA ALA A 176 -7.93 8.21 -23.81
C ALA A 176 -6.50 7.80 -24.21
N PHE A 177 -6.24 6.50 -24.44
CA PHE A 177 -4.93 5.95 -24.84
C PHE A 177 -3.79 6.23 -23.87
N ARG A 178 -4.10 6.41 -22.57
CA ARG A 178 -3.09 6.59 -21.53
C ARG A 178 -2.60 5.22 -21.04
N ALA A 179 -1.29 5.11 -20.80
CA ALA A 179 -0.67 3.84 -20.41
C ALA A 179 -1.16 3.34 -19.04
N ASP A 180 -1.54 2.07 -18.97
CA ASP A 180 -1.99 1.38 -17.74
C ASP A 180 -1.25 0.05 -17.54
N GLY A 181 0.09 0.12 -17.45
CA GLY A 181 0.95 -1.07 -17.37
C GLY A 181 0.84 -1.89 -16.08
N LEU A 182 0.16 -1.38 -15.04
CA LEU A 182 0.05 -2.02 -13.73
C LEU A 182 -1.40 -2.39 -13.35
N GLY A 183 -2.41 -1.70 -13.89
CA GLY A 183 -3.83 -1.96 -13.59
C GLY A 183 -4.53 -2.90 -14.57
N GLY A 184 -3.79 -3.46 -15.55
CA GLY A 184 -4.29 -4.05 -16.80
C GLY A 184 -5.51 -4.99 -16.74
N ARG A 185 -5.76 -5.66 -15.61
CA ARG A 185 -6.70 -6.78 -15.52
C ARG A 185 -7.83 -6.64 -14.51
N PHE A 186 -7.89 -5.56 -13.72
CA PHE A 186 -8.94 -5.43 -12.71
C PHE A 186 -10.31 -5.14 -13.34
N ASP A 187 -11.31 -5.96 -13.00
CA ASP A 187 -12.69 -5.88 -13.51
C ASP A 187 -13.77 -5.99 -12.42
N GLN A 188 -15.05 -6.09 -12.82
CA GLN A 188 -16.16 -6.20 -11.88
C GLN A 188 -16.11 -7.49 -11.04
N ALA A 189 -15.63 -8.61 -11.59
CA ALA A 189 -15.54 -9.85 -10.85
C ALA A 189 -14.44 -9.78 -9.77
N ASP A 190 -13.34 -9.09 -10.06
CA ASP A 190 -12.31 -8.79 -9.06
C ASP A 190 -12.85 -7.89 -7.95
N LEU A 191 -13.64 -6.85 -8.29
CA LEU A 191 -14.31 -6.00 -7.29
C LEU A 191 -15.28 -6.79 -6.41
N ASP A 192 -16.13 -7.60 -7.01
CA ASP A 192 -17.05 -8.48 -6.28
C ASP A 192 -16.26 -9.42 -5.34
N GLY A 193 -15.12 -9.92 -5.79
CA GLY A 193 -14.19 -10.72 -4.99
C GLY A 193 -13.63 -9.98 -3.78
N LEU A 194 -13.25 -8.71 -3.93
CA LEU A 194 -12.78 -7.87 -2.81
C LEU A 194 -13.88 -7.58 -1.78
N LEU A 195 -15.13 -7.45 -2.24
CA LEU A 195 -16.28 -7.14 -1.37
C LEU A 195 -16.90 -8.38 -0.73
N LYS A 196 -16.62 -9.59 -1.25
CA LYS A 196 -17.25 -10.85 -0.83
C LYS A 196 -16.94 -11.23 0.62
N PRO A 197 -17.93 -11.24 1.54
CA PRO A 197 -17.69 -11.70 2.90
C PRO A 197 -17.57 -13.24 2.99
N PRO A 198 -16.82 -13.77 3.97
CA PRO A 198 -15.89 -13.06 4.86
C PRO A 198 -14.47 -12.95 4.28
N SER A 199 -14.25 -13.44 3.05
CA SER A 199 -12.91 -13.66 2.49
C SER A 199 -12.32 -12.46 1.77
N GLY A 200 -13.15 -11.51 1.35
CA GLY A 200 -12.76 -10.37 0.53
C GLY A 200 -11.95 -9.35 1.31
N GLY A 201 -10.92 -8.80 0.67
CA GLY A 201 -10.00 -7.86 1.30
C GLY A 201 -10.68 -6.60 1.86
N TRP A 202 -11.85 -6.22 1.36
CA TRP A 202 -12.63 -5.07 1.79
C TRP A 202 -13.89 -5.43 2.59
N ALA A 203 -14.29 -6.70 2.61
CA ALA A 203 -15.58 -7.15 3.14
C ALA A 203 -15.82 -6.78 4.62
N GLU A 204 -14.79 -6.88 5.46
CA GLU A 204 -14.87 -6.59 6.90
C GLU A 204 -14.10 -5.33 7.31
N LEU A 205 -13.51 -4.64 6.34
CA LEU A 205 -12.71 -3.44 6.59
C LEU A 205 -13.65 -2.22 6.64
N PRO A 206 -13.80 -1.54 7.78
CA PRO A 206 -14.65 -0.35 7.82
C PRO A 206 -14.16 0.71 6.83
N TRP A 207 -15.08 1.38 6.13
CA TRP A 207 -14.75 2.46 5.20
C TRP A 207 -14.25 3.70 5.95
N ASN A 208 -15.02 4.20 6.92
CA ASN A 208 -14.75 5.42 7.68
C ASN A 208 -13.64 5.24 8.74
N ALA A 209 -12.54 5.99 8.61
CA ALA A 209 -11.39 5.91 9.51
C ALA A 209 -11.31 7.14 10.41
N LEU A 210 -10.41 7.07 11.40
CA LEU A 210 -9.91 8.30 12.01
C LEU A 210 -9.24 9.16 10.93
N PRO A 211 -9.46 10.48 10.93
CA PRO A 211 -8.81 11.41 10.00
C PRO A 211 -7.28 11.24 9.96
N ALA A 212 -6.67 11.56 8.82
CA ALA A 212 -5.22 11.48 8.62
C ALA A 212 -4.45 12.35 9.64
N LEU A 213 -5.00 13.51 9.98
CA LEU A 213 -4.43 14.48 10.92
C LEU A 213 -5.12 14.46 12.29
N ASP A 214 -5.56 13.29 12.75
CA ASP A 214 -6.05 13.14 14.12
C ASP A 214 -4.87 13.23 15.13
N PRO A 215 -4.87 14.24 16.04
CA PRO A 215 -3.78 14.45 16.99
C PRO A 215 -3.71 13.37 18.09
N VAL A 216 -4.74 12.53 18.24
CA VAL A 216 -4.83 11.46 19.24
C VAL A 216 -4.55 10.09 18.62
N ALA A 217 -4.62 9.97 17.29
CA ALA A 217 -4.33 8.73 16.59
C ALA A 217 -2.83 8.43 16.56
N GLN A 218 -2.40 7.42 17.35
CA GLN A 218 -1.03 6.91 17.30
C GLN A 218 -0.67 6.40 15.87
N PRO A 219 0.59 6.57 15.41
CA PRO A 219 1.04 6.17 14.08
C PRO A 219 0.98 4.65 13.83
#